data_AF-A0A9K3IAT4-F1
#
_entry.id   AF-A0A9K3IAT4-F1
#
_cell.length_a   1.000
_cell.length_b   1.000
_cell.length_c   1.000
_cell.angle_alpha   90.00
_cell.angle_beta   90.00
_cell.angle_gamma   90.00
#
_symmetry.space_group_name_H-M   'P 1'
#
loop_
_entity.id
_entity.type
_entity.pdbx_description
1 polymer ?
#
loop_
_entity_poly.entity_id
_entity_poly.type
_entity_poly.pdbx_seq_one_letter_code
_entity_poly.pdbx_strand_id
1 'polypeptide(L)'
;MPKLVFTDNMVTLPSNRSYRQLNKYKLVSAIFHYLLLHNGPTIIEFDCSFVHLHMESEFAQIISYLARGSIVKQLFIFSDNRSFKLPVLFFSLQGLEVVHLHNCTSEPPLTFNGVSWLTSMTFRNVEVSAQMLQRFISKCPLLQSFFLIELEKGIESIPGGNNFTLVDLSQYVPCLRLLLSQSII
;
A
#
# COMPACT_ATOMS: atom_id res chain seq x y z
N MET A 1 -12.17 14.45 -13.53
CA MET A 1 -11.09 14.27 -12.54
C MET A 1 -9.94 13.58 -13.25
N PRO A 2 -8.68 14.06 -13.16
CA PRO A 2 -7.56 13.35 -13.75
C PRO A 2 -7.32 12.06 -12.94
N LYS A 3 -7.44 10.91 -13.60
CA LYS A 3 -7.15 9.60 -13.04
C LYS A 3 -5.77 9.17 -13.56
N LEU A 4 -4.82 8.91 -12.67
CA LEU A 4 -3.43 8.61 -13.01
C LEU A 4 -3.09 7.16 -12.74
N VAL A 5 -3.58 6.30 -13.63
CA VAL A 5 -3.25 4.88 -13.54
C VAL A 5 -1.89 4.64 -14.16
N PHE A 6 -0.87 4.42 -13.33
CA PHE A 6 0.42 3.93 -13.79
C PHE A 6 0.45 2.41 -13.59
N THR A 7 0.22 1.64 -14.64
CA THR A 7 0.28 0.17 -14.59
C THR A 7 1.47 -0.35 -15.38
N ASP A 8 1.92 -1.55 -15.07
CA ASP A 8 2.89 -2.32 -15.85
C ASP A 8 2.48 -2.46 -17.34
N ASN A 9 1.18 -2.54 -17.62
CA ASN A 9 0.62 -2.56 -18.98
C ASN A 9 0.93 -1.30 -19.81
N MET A 10 1.28 -0.18 -19.17
CA MET A 10 1.74 1.03 -19.87
C MET A 10 3.12 0.86 -20.52
N VAL A 11 3.79 -0.25 -20.21
CA VAL A 11 5.10 -0.57 -20.74
C VAL A 11 5.09 -2.01 -21.25
N THR A 12 5.08 -2.21 -22.57
CA THR A 12 5.30 -3.55 -23.13
C THR A 12 6.62 -4.10 -22.61
N LEU A 13 6.61 -5.10 -21.72
CA LEU A 13 7.80 -5.71 -21.15
C LEU A 13 8.37 -6.77 -22.11
N PRO A 14 9.55 -6.56 -22.72
CA PRO A 14 10.27 -7.62 -23.39
C PRO A 14 10.95 -8.50 -22.34
N SER A 15 11.22 -9.75 -22.69
CA SER A 15 11.89 -10.73 -21.83
C SER A 15 13.35 -10.38 -21.48
N ASN A 16 13.98 -9.46 -22.21
CA ASN A 16 15.39 -9.10 -22.03
C ASN A 16 15.61 -8.03 -20.93
N ARG A 17 16.56 -8.29 -20.03
CA ARG A 17 16.98 -7.44 -18.91
C ARG A 17 17.27 -5.98 -19.29
N SER A 18 17.94 -5.72 -20.42
CA SER A 18 18.28 -4.35 -20.85
C SER A 18 17.04 -3.53 -21.18
N TYR A 19 16.03 -4.17 -21.77
CA TYR A 19 14.75 -3.53 -22.06
C TYR A 19 13.94 -3.28 -20.80
N ARG A 20 13.99 -4.18 -19.80
CA ARG A 20 13.35 -3.96 -18.49
C ARG A 20 13.87 -2.70 -17.79
N GLN A 21 15.18 -2.46 -17.81
CA GLN A 21 15.77 -1.26 -17.20
C GLN A 21 15.40 0.03 -17.94
N LEU A 22 15.40 0.00 -19.28
CA LEU A 22 14.97 1.15 -20.08
C LEU A 22 13.48 1.46 -19.85
N ASN A 23 12.66 0.42 -19.76
CA ASN A 23 11.24 0.50 -19.47
C ASN A 23 10.97 1.09 -18.08
N LYS A 24 11.67 0.60 -17.06
CA LYS A 24 11.68 1.16 -15.71
C LYS A 24 12.00 2.66 -15.77
N TYR A 25 13.12 3.04 -16.39
CA TYR A 25 13.54 4.44 -16.48
C TYR A 25 12.49 5.34 -17.15
N LYS A 26 11.93 4.91 -18.29
CA LYS A 26 10.89 5.66 -19.00
C LYS A 26 9.65 5.88 -18.15
N LEU A 27 9.20 4.85 -17.45
CA LEU A 27 8.05 4.91 -16.56
C LEU A 27 8.30 5.85 -15.38
N VAL A 28 9.42 5.68 -14.67
CA VAL A 28 9.84 6.56 -13.56
C VAL A 28 9.88 8.01 -14.03
N SER A 29 10.53 8.26 -15.17
CA SER A 29 10.67 9.58 -15.75
C SER A 29 9.30 10.18 -16.08
N ALA A 30 8.37 9.41 -16.66
CA ALA A 30 7.02 9.87 -16.94
C ALA A 30 6.24 10.21 -15.66
N ILE A 31 6.34 9.38 -14.61
CA ILE A 31 5.72 9.64 -13.30
C ILE A 31 6.27 10.95 -12.72
N PHE A 32 7.59 11.08 -12.59
CA PHE A 32 8.17 12.31 -12.02
C PHE A 32 7.92 13.53 -12.87
N HIS A 33 7.94 13.41 -14.20
CA HIS A 33 7.64 14.53 -15.09
C HIS A 33 6.20 15.01 -14.89
N TYR A 34 5.23 14.09 -14.80
CA TYR A 34 3.86 14.42 -14.44
C TYR A 34 3.78 15.11 -13.08
N LEU A 35 4.36 14.47 -12.05
CA LEU A 35 4.34 14.98 -10.68
C LEU A 35 4.96 16.39 -10.56
N LEU A 36 6.06 16.66 -11.28
CA LEU A 36 6.75 17.96 -11.31
C LEU A 36 5.98 19.05 -12.05
N LEU A 37 5.28 18.71 -13.13
CA LEU A 37 4.51 19.68 -13.92
C LEU A 37 3.22 20.10 -13.23
N HIS A 38 2.62 19.21 -12.44
CA HIS A 38 1.38 19.47 -11.73
C HIS A 38 1.62 20.06 -10.34
N ASN A 39 1.99 21.35 -10.29
CA ASN A 39 2.08 22.15 -9.06
C ASN A 39 0.67 22.51 -8.53
N GLY A 40 0.06 21.64 -7.74
CA GLY A 40 -1.22 21.89 -7.06
C GLY A 40 -1.79 20.64 -6.37
N PRO A 41 -2.93 20.73 -5.64
CA PRO A 41 -3.61 19.59 -5.05
C PRO A 41 -4.19 18.72 -6.17
N THR A 42 -3.36 17.82 -6.69
CA THR A 42 -3.76 16.86 -7.70
C THR A 42 -4.48 15.73 -6.97
N ILE A 43 -5.73 15.48 -7.34
CA ILE A 43 -6.47 14.29 -6.90
C ILE A 43 -5.95 13.12 -7.73
N ILE A 44 -5.34 12.14 -7.07
CA ILE A 44 -4.66 11.03 -7.72
C ILE A 44 -5.28 9.72 -7.24
N GLU A 45 -5.69 8.89 -8.20
CA GLU A 45 -5.76 7.44 -8.00
C GLU A 45 -4.41 6.90 -8.46
N PHE A 46 -3.62 6.34 -7.55
CA PHE A 46 -2.28 5.87 -7.84
C PHE A 46 -2.24 4.35 -7.74
N ASP A 47 -1.95 3.70 -8.85
CA ASP A 47 -1.67 2.26 -8.88
C ASP A 47 -0.16 2.07 -9.04
N CYS A 48 0.41 1.23 -8.19
CA CYS A 48 1.81 0.85 -8.17
C CYS A 48 1.91 -0.69 -8.17
N SER A 49 1.29 -1.29 -9.17
CA SER A 49 1.41 -2.72 -9.45
C SER A 49 2.45 -2.96 -10.55
N PHE A 50 3.70 -2.53 -10.30
CA PHE A 50 4.81 -2.68 -11.26
C PHE A 50 5.51 -4.02 -11.12
N VAL A 51 4.76 -5.09 -11.35
CA VAL A 51 5.27 -6.46 -11.27
C VAL A 51 6.51 -6.58 -12.17
N HIS A 52 7.60 -7.13 -11.66
CA HIS A 52 8.86 -7.39 -12.39
C HIS A 52 9.79 -6.20 -12.69
N LEU A 53 9.49 -4.98 -12.22
CA LEU A 53 10.35 -3.81 -12.44
C LEU A 53 11.27 -3.46 -11.25
N HIS A 54 11.12 -4.10 -10.09
CA HIS A 54 11.95 -3.87 -8.88
C HIS A 54 12.22 -2.37 -8.63
N MET A 55 11.14 -1.64 -8.35
CA MET A 55 11.12 -0.17 -8.25
C MET A 55 11.05 0.33 -6.81
N GLU A 56 11.55 -0.43 -5.84
CA GLU A 56 11.38 -0.14 -4.41
C GLU A 56 11.93 1.23 -4.01
N SER A 57 13.11 1.60 -4.54
CA SER A 57 13.75 2.90 -4.29
C SER A 57 13.00 4.05 -4.95
N GLU A 58 12.61 3.88 -6.20
CA GLU A 58 11.88 4.90 -6.96
C GLU A 58 10.48 5.11 -6.38
N PHE A 59 9.86 4.04 -5.90
CA PHE A 59 8.59 4.10 -5.20
C PHE A 59 8.68 4.94 -3.92
N ALA A 60 9.70 4.74 -3.09
CA ALA A 60 9.90 5.56 -1.91
C ALA A 60 10.02 7.07 -2.27
N GLN A 61 10.67 7.38 -3.39
CA GLN A 61 10.77 8.75 -3.91
C GLN A 61 9.43 9.27 -4.43
N ILE A 62 8.64 8.45 -5.13
CA ILE A 62 7.30 8.82 -5.60
C ILE A 62 6.37 9.13 -4.42
N ILE A 63 6.33 8.26 -3.40
CA ILE A 63 5.55 8.50 -2.18
C ILE A 63 6.01 9.78 -1.47
N SER A 64 7.31 10.02 -1.38
CA SER A 64 7.87 11.26 -0.81
C SER A 64 7.38 12.50 -1.55
N TYR A 65 7.27 12.43 -2.88
CA TYR A 65 6.74 13.54 -3.67
C TYR A 65 5.24 13.74 -3.44
N LEU A 66 4.45 12.66 -3.49
CA LEU A 66 3.01 12.69 -3.27
C LEU A 66 2.66 13.30 -1.90
N ALA A 67 3.42 12.94 -0.86
CA ALA A 67 3.23 13.44 0.50
C ALA A 67 3.45 14.96 0.66
N ARG A 68 4.10 15.64 -0.29
CA ARG A 68 4.44 17.06 -0.20
C ARG A 68 3.35 18.03 -0.69
N GLY A 69 2.28 17.53 -1.30
CA GLY A 69 1.23 18.42 -1.81
C GLY A 69 0.16 17.78 -2.69
N SER A 70 0.19 16.46 -2.88
CA SER A 70 -0.84 15.75 -3.63
C SER A 70 -1.94 15.22 -2.71
N ILE A 71 -3.16 15.21 -3.20
CA ILE A 71 -4.30 14.56 -2.53
C ILE A 71 -4.47 13.20 -3.20
N VAL A 72 -4.06 12.13 -2.52
CA VAL A 72 -4.15 10.77 -3.06
C VAL A 72 -5.42 10.15 -2.51
N LYS A 73 -6.43 9.90 -3.35
CA LYS A 73 -7.69 9.28 -2.91
C LYS A 73 -7.59 7.77 -2.85
N GLN A 74 -6.95 7.17 -3.85
CA GLN A 74 -6.81 5.73 -3.94
C GLN A 74 -5.36 5.36 -4.14
N LEU A 75 -4.90 4.34 -3.41
CA LEU A 75 -3.55 3.84 -3.53
C LEU A 75 -3.57 2.31 -3.61
N PHE A 76 -3.03 1.78 -4.70
CA PHE A 76 -2.81 0.35 -4.89
C PHE A 76 -1.31 0.09 -4.92
N ILE A 77 -0.83 -0.82 -4.08
CA ILE A 77 0.58 -1.19 -4.01
C ILE A 77 0.66 -2.70 -4.11
N PHE A 78 1.41 -3.16 -5.10
CA PHE A 78 1.76 -4.56 -5.22
C PHE A 78 3.26 -4.70 -5.42
N SER A 79 3.90 -5.46 -4.53
CA SER A 79 5.29 -5.88 -4.67
C SER A 79 5.38 -7.36 -5.03
N ASP A 80 6.37 -7.74 -5.84
CA ASP A 80 6.78 -9.12 -6.01
C ASP A 80 7.71 -9.59 -4.87
N ASN A 81 8.21 -8.66 -4.06
CA ASN A 81 9.09 -8.90 -2.92
C ASN A 81 8.34 -8.73 -1.60
N ARG A 82 8.03 -9.84 -0.91
CA ARG A 82 7.36 -9.82 0.41
C ARG A 82 8.10 -9.01 1.48
N SER A 83 9.41 -8.81 1.34
CA SER A 83 10.22 -8.01 2.27
C SER A 83 10.21 -6.51 1.94
N PHE A 84 9.41 -6.08 0.97
CA PHE A 84 9.29 -4.67 0.61
C PHE A 84 8.73 -3.86 1.78
N LYS A 85 9.55 -2.94 2.29
CA LYS A 85 9.17 -2.04 3.38
C LYS A 85 8.37 -0.87 2.84
N LEU A 86 7.14 -0.71 3.31
CA LEU A 86 6.34 0.45 3.01
C LEU A 86 7.05 1.72 3.53
N PRO A 87 7.27 2.75 2.69
CA PRO A 87 7.93 3.99 3.11
C PRO A 87 7.13 4.68 4.21
N VAL A 88 7.80 5.16 5.27
CA VAL A 88 7.13 5.87 6.39
C VAL A 88 6.30 7.07 5.93
N LEU A 89 6.73 7.75 4.86
CA LEU A 89 6.00 8.88 4.27
C LEU A 89 4.63 8.50 3.68
N PHE A 90 4.34 7.21 3.48
CA PHE A 90 3.00 6.74 3.14
C PHE A 90 1.96 7.21 4.17
N PHE A 91 2.31 7.19 5.46
CA PHE A 91 1.43 7.62 6.55
C PHE A 91 1.23 9.13 6.62
N SER A 92 1.88 9.90 5.74
CA SER A 92 1.72 11.35 5.60
C SER A 92 0.92 11.74 4.35
N LEU A 93 0.47 10.78 3.53
CA LEU A 93 -0.38 11.05 2.38
C LEU A 93 -1.73 11.61 2.82
N GLN A 94 -2.23 12.60 2.07
CA GLN A 94 -3.48 13.27 2.38
C GLN A 94 -4.61 12.76 1.48
N GLY A 95 -5.81 12.66 2.06
CA GLY A 95 -7.04 12.35 1.32
C GLY A 95 -7.25 10.89 0.96
N LEU A 96 -6.47 9.96 1.52
CA LEU A 96 -6.62 8.52 1.28
C LEU A 96 -8.02 8.06 1.70
N GLU A 97 -8.77 7.54 0.74
CA GLU A 97 -10.11 6.95 0.90
C GLU A 97 -10.06 5.43 0.76
N VAL A 98 -9.25 4.91 -0.17
CA VAL A 98 -9.14 3.47 -0.45
C VAL A 98 -7.67 3.06 -0.57
N VAL A 99 -7.26 2.02 0.14
CA VAL A 99 -5.89 1.51 0.11
C VAL A 99 -5.86 -0.01 -0.10
N HIS A 100 -5.04 -0.47 -1.04
CA HIS A 100 -4.74 -1.87 -1.26
C HIS A 100 -3.23 -2.10 -1.15
N LEU A 101 -2.79 -2.88 -0.16
CA LEU A 101 -1.39 -3.24 0.06
C LEU A 101 -1.19 -4.73 -0.14
N HIS A 102 -0.26 -5.10 -1.01
CA HIS A 102 0.04 -6.49 -1.33
C HIS A 102 1.54 -6.78 -1.18
N ASN A 103 1.89 -7.85 -0.47
CA ASN A 103 3.26 -8.34 -0.28
C ASN A 103 4.23 -7.27 0.25
N CYS A 104 3.88 -6.57 1.32
CA CYS A 104 4.76 -5.59 1.94
C CYS A 104 4.79 -5.74 3.45
N THR A 105 5.85 -5.23 4.08
CA THR A 105 5.92 -5.06 5.53
C THR A 105 5.58 -3.61 5.86
N SER A 106 4.79 -3.39 6.91
CA SER A 106 4.33 -2.05 7.28
C SER A 106 4.45 -1.84 8.79
N GLU A 107 5.11 -0.76 9.18
CA GLU A 107 5.15 -0.31 10.57
C GLU A 107 4.90 1.22 10.62
N PRO A 108 3.71 1.67 11.03
CA PRO A 108 3.40 3.09 11.18
C PRO A 108 4.29 3.70 12.27
N PRO A 109 4.81 4.93 12.06
CA PRO A 109 5.55 5.63 13.09
C PRO A 109 4.65 5.92 14.29
N LEU A 110 5.22 6.05 15.50
CA LEU A 110 4.45 6.41 16.70
C LEU A 110 3.73 7.77 16.58
N THR A 111 4.23 8.64 15.70
CA THR A 111 3.63 9.94 15.37
C THR A 111 2.44 9.83 14.41
N PHE A 112 2.09 8.62 13.96
CA PHE A 112 0.95 8.41 13.09
C PHE A 112 -0.36 8.80 13.80
N ASN A 113 -0.98 9.85 13.30
CA ASN A 113 -2.21 10.40 13.86
C ASN A 113 -3.48 9.89 13.18
N GLY A 114 -3.35 8.99 12.20
CA GLY A 114 -4.50 8.43 11.48
C GLY A 114 -4.63 8.88 10.04
N VAL A 115 -5.56 8.22 9.34
CA VAL A 115 -6.00 8.60 8.01
C VAL A 115 -7.49 8.95 8.09
N SER A 116 -7.81 10.25 8.10
CA SER A 116 -9.16 10.74 8.43
C SER A 116 -10.24 10.32 7.43
N TRP A 117 -9.89 10.12 6.16
CA TRP A 117 -10.83 9.83 5.07
C TRP A 117 -10.86 8.37 4.65
N LEU A 118 -10.09 7.49 5.30
CA LEU A 118 -9.97 6.10 4.88
C LEU A 118 -11.27 5.35 5.12
N THR A 119 -11.89 4.86 4.05
CA THR A 119 -13.15 4.12 4.08
C THR A 119 -12.95 2.62 3.85
N SER A 120 -11.96 2.25 3.05
CA SER A 120 -11.66 0.85 2.72
C SER A 120 -10.17 0.57 2.73
N MET A 121 -9.78 -0.54 3.34
CA MET A 121 -8.40 -1.00 3.34
C MET A 121 -8.33 -2.51 3.10
N THR A 122 -7.43 -2.93 2.21
CA THR A 122 -7.14 -4.34 1.94
C THR A 122 -5.65 -4.61 2.14
N PHE A 123 -5.34 -5.52 3.06
CA PHE A 123 -4.02 -6.08 3.27
C PHE A 123 -3.99 -7.50 2.73
N ARG A 124 -3.19 -7.74 1.70
CA ARG A 124 -2.94 -9.07 1.15
C ARG A 124 -1.50 -9.47 1.39
N ASN A 125 -1.31 -10.49 2.21
CA ASN A 125 0.02 -11.03 2.53
C ASN A 125 0.97 -9.92 3.01
N VAL A 126 0.47 -9.06 3.90
CA VAL A 126 1.19 -7.95 4.51
C VAL A 126 1.62 -8.38 5.90
N GLU A 127 2.91 -8.27 6.22
CA GLU A 127 3.41 -8.57 7.56
C GLU A 127 3.07 -7.41 8.51
N VAL A 128 2.19 -7.67 9.48
CA VAL A 128 1.67 -6.69 10.43
C VAL A 128 1.44 -7.34 11.79
N SER A 129 1.75 -6.64 12.89
CA SER A 129 1.37 -7.08 14.22
C SER A 129 -0.06 -6.65 14.54
N ALA A 130 -0.78 -7.42 15.36
CA ALA A 130 -2.14 -7.06 15.73
C ALA A 130 -2.21 -5.77 16.56
N GLN A 131 -1.20 -5.50 17.40
CA GLN A 131 -1.09 -4.23 18.12
C GLN A 131 -0.96 -3.05 17.15
N MET A 132 -0.18 -3.23 16.08
CA MET A 132 -0.06 -2.22 15.03
C MET A 132 -1.41 -2.00 14.35
N LEU A 133 -2.09 -3.08 13.93
CA LEU A 133 -3.41 -3.00 13.30
C LEU A 133 -4.42 -2.28 14.19
N GLN A 134 -4.47 -2.62 15.48
CA GLN A 134 -5.36 -1.99 16.44
C GLN A 134 -5.10 -0.48 16.53
N ARG A 135 -3.83 -0.06 16.66
CA ARG A 135 -3.46 1.36 16.67
C ARG A 135 -3.86 2.03 15.36
N PHE A 136 -3.59 1.41 14.22
CA PHE A 136 -3.89 1.98 12.91
C PHE A 136 -5.39 2.21 12.73
N ILE A 137 -6.19 1.17 12.99
CA ILE A 137 -7.65 1.20 12.86
C ILE A 137 -8.26 2.23 13.82
N SER A 138 -7.80 2.30 15.08
CA SER A 138 -8.30 3.27 16.06
C SER A 138 -8.11 4.73 15.64
N LYS A 139 -7.23 4.98 14.67
CA LYS A 139 -6.93 6.31 14.12
C LYS A 139 -7.60 6.56 12.76
N CYS A 140 -8.42 5.63 12.26
CA CYS A 140 -9.13 5.76 10.99
C CYS A 140 -10.65 5.74 11.23
N PRO A 141 -11.27 6.86 11.65
CA PRO A 141 -12.65 6.89 12.15
C PRO A 141 -13.72 6.61 11.08
N LEU A 142 -13.40 6.78 9.80
CA LEU A 142 -14.32 6.52 8.69
C LEU A 142 -14.17 5.13 8.06
N LEU A 143 -13.31 4.27 8.64
CA LEU A 143 -13.03 2.95 8.08
C LEU A 143 -14.27 2.06 8.17
N GLN A 144 -14.86 1.75 7.02
CA GLN A 144 -16.06 0.93 6.89
C GLN A 144 -15.75 -0.50 6.49
N SER A 145 -14.60 -0.75 5.86
CA SER A 145 -14.23 -2.07 5.37
C SER A 145 -12.74 -2.32 5.56
N PHE A 146 -12.41 -3.41 6.21
CA PHE A 146 -11.04 -3.88 6.36
C PHE A 146 -10.98 -5.35 5.96
N PHE A 147 -10.13 -5.65 4.98
CA PHE A 147 -9.88 -7.00 4.48
C PHE A 147 -8.43 -7.38 4.77
N LEU A 148 -8.24 -8.49 5.48
CA LEU A 148 -6.94 -9.14 5.64
C LEU A 148 -7.00 -10.50 4.94
N ILE A 149 -6.10 -10.70 3.99
CA ILE A 149 -6.03 -11.89 3.13
C ILE A 149 -4.62 -12.46 3.22
N GLU A 150 -4.46 -13.64 3.80
CA GLU A 150 -3.17 -14.34 3.92
C GLU A 150 -3.15 -15.55 2.96
N LEU A 151 -2.07 -15.72 2.21
CA LEU A 151 -1.98 -16.73 1.13
C LEU A 151 -1.22 -18.00 1.51
N GLU A 152 -0.49 -18.03 2.62
CA GLU A 152 0.03 -19.22 3.34
C GLU A 152 1.21 -18.79 4.22
N LYS A 153 1.24 -19.32 5.45
CA LYS A 153 1.93 -18.81 6.66
C LYS A 153 1.16 -17.69 7.34
N GLY A 154 0.06 -18.12 7.97
CA GLY A 154 -0.73 -17.23 8.81
C GLY A 154 0.11 -16.70 9.94
N ILE A 155 -0.07 -15.41 10.24
CA ILE A 155 0.46 -14.66 11.39
C ILE A 155 1.46 -15.53 12.18
N GLU A 156 2.70 -15.68 11.69
CA GLU A 156 3.72 -16.33 12.50
C GLU A 156 3.87 -15.38 13.68
N SER A 157 3.32 -15.79 14.83
CA SER A 157 3.49 -15.12 16.10
C SER A 157 4.96 -14.79 16.22
N ILE A 158 5.28 -13.49 16.10
CA ILE A 158 6.63 -12.99 16.32
C ILE A 158 7.09 -13.65 17.63
N PRO A 159 8.25 -14.33 17.68
CA PRO A 159 8.72 -14.92 18.93
C PRO A 159 8.84 -13.79 19.97
N GLY A 160 7.97 -13.81 20.99
CA GLY A 160 7.87 -12.76 22.01
C GLY A 160 6.80 -11.67 21.77
N GLY A 161 6.02 -11.76 20.69
CA GLY A 161 4.85 -10.93 20.45
C GLY A 161 3.63 -11.47 21.20
N ASN A 162 2.93 -10.58 21.90
CA ASN A 162 1.69 -10.86 22.62
C ASN A 162 0.74 -11.70 21.75
N ASN A 163 0.18 -12.79 22.28
CA ASN A 163 -0.84 -13.63 21.62
C ASN A 163 -2.14 -12.86 21.41
N PHE A 164 -2.11 -11.87 20.52
CA PHE A 164 -3.21 -11.01 20.18
C PHE A 164 -3.89 -11.64 18.97
N THR A 165 -5.09 -12.14 19.19
CA THR A 165 -5.79 -13.01 18.25
C THR A 165 -6.66 -12.19 17.29
N LEU A 166 -7.01 -12.76 16.13
CA LEU A 166 -7.95 -12.14 15.20
C LEU A 166 -9.33 -11.88 15.83
N VAL A 167 -9.70 -12.67 16.86
CA VAL A 167 -10.92 -12.48 17.65
C VAL A 167 -10.90 -11.13 18.37
N ASP A 168 -9.74 -10.71 18.88
CA ASP A 168 -9.58 -9.43 19.55
C ASP A 168 -9.78 -8.26 18.58
N LEU A 169 -9.41 -8.41 17.31
CA LEU A 169 -9.60 -7.38 16.28
C LEU A 169 -11.07 -7.20 15.85
N SER A 170 -11.86 -8.26 15.91
CA SER A 170 -13.28 -8.21 15.52
C SER A 170 -14.13 -7.30 16.41
N GLN A 171 -13.73 -7.10 17.66
CA GLN A 171 -14.42 -6.24 18.62
C GLN A 171 -14.27 -4.74 18.29
N TYR A 172 -13.24 -4.37 17.54
CA TYR A 172 -12.93 -2.98 17.20
C TYR A 172 -13.54 -2.54 15.87
N VAL A 173 -13.95 -3.47 15.01
CA VAL A 173 -14.50 -3.15 13.68
C VAL A 173 -15.67 -4.10 13.39
N PRO A 174 -16.93 -3.63 13.47
CA PRO A 174 -18.11 -4.41 13.10
C PRO A 174 -18.08 -4.95 11.67
N CYS A 175 -17.23 -4.36 10.82
CA CYS A 175 -17.09 -4.66 9.40
C CYS A 175 -15.78 -5.37 9.02
N LEU A 176 -15.00 -5.87 9.99
CA LEU A 176 -13.79 -6.64 9.69
C LEU A 176 -14.19 -7.91 8.94
N ARG A 177 -13.91 -7.97 7.63
CA ARG A 177 -14.16 -9.17 6.82
C ARG A 177 -12.85 -9.88 6.60
N LEU A 178 -12.63 -10.93 7.39
CA LEU A 178 -11.51 -11.83 7.20
C LEU A 178 -11.86 -12.82 6.09
N LEU A 179 -11.08 -12.77 5.01
CA LEU A 179 -11.09 -13.80 3.98
C LEU A 179 -9.79 -14.57 4.12
N LEU A 180 -9.82 -15.60 4.97
CA LEU A 180 -8.79 -16.63 4.97
C LEU A 180 -9.04 -17.47 3.71
N SER A 181 -8.32 -17.18 2.63
CA SER A 181 -8.32 -18.08 1.48
C SER A 181 -7.58 -19.34 1.89
N GLN A 182 -8.31 -20.38 2.27
CA GLN A 182 -7.79 -21.74 2.11
C GLN A 182 -7.65 -21.94 0.61
N SER A 183 -6.41 -22.04 0.14
CA SER A 183 -6.13 -22.42 -1.25
C SER A 183 -6.78 -23.77 -1.50
N ILE A 184 -7.85 -23.79 -2.30
CA ILE A 184 -8.26 -24.98 -3.03
C ILE A 184 -7.37 -25.01 -4.27
N ILE A 185 -6.44 -25.98 -4.26
CA ILE A 185 -5.59 -26.51 -5.34
C ILE A 185 -4.34 -25.69 -5.67
#